data_AF-A0A378NAL6-F1
#
_entry.id   AF-A0A378NAL6-F1
#
_cell.length_a   1.000
_cell.length_b   1.000
_cell.length_c   1.000
_cell.angle_alpha   90.00
_cell.angle_beta   90.00
_cell.angle_gamma   90.00
#
_symmetry.space_group_name_H-M   'P 1'
#
loop_
_entity.id
_entity.type
_entity.pdbx_description
1 polymer ?
#
loop_
_entity_poly.entity_id
_entity_poly.type
_entity_poly.pdbx_seq_one_letter_code
_entity_poly.pdbx_strand_id
1 'polypeptide(L)' 'MALLNPGDTILGMSLAHGGHLTHGASVSFSGKIYKAEQYGITDEGLIDYEALRKQAKK' A
#
# COMPACT_ATOMS: atom_id res chain seq x y z
N MET A 1 5.94 16.43 4.15
CA MET A 1 4.74 16.38 3.29
C MET A 1 5.04 17.27 2.10
N ALA A 2 4.86 16.77 0.89
CA ALA A 2 5.27 17.45 -0.34
C ALA A 2 4.26 17.22 -1.47
N LEU A 3 3.80 15.97 -1.61
CA LEU A 3 2.87 15.57 -2.66
C LEU A 3 1.47 15.21 -2.14
N LEU A 4 1.37 14.85 -0.86
CA LEU A 4 0.15 14.34 -0.23
C LEU A 4 -0.11 15.08 1.09
N ASN A 5 -1.40 15.23 1.38
CA ASN A 5 -1.91 15.73 2.64
C ASN A 5 -2.18 14.57 3.62
N PRO A 6 -2.17 14.82 4.94
CA PRO A 6 -2.64 13.86 5.92
C PRO A 6 -4.06 13.37 5.59
N GLY A 7 -4.29 12.07 5.71
CA GLY A 7 -5.56 11.42 5.37
C GLY A 7 -5.70 11.01 3.91
N ASP A 8 -4.85 11.50 2.99
CA ASP A 8 -4.85 11.04 1.60
C ASP A 8 -4.58 9.53 1.53
N THR A 9 -5.15 8.88 0.51
CA THR A 9 -4.99 7.43 0.34
C THR A 9 -3.69 7.12 -0.37
N ILE A 10 -2.94 6.16 0.17
CA ILE A 10 -1.77 5.57 -0.49
C ILE A 10 -2.00 4.08 -0.70
N LEU A 11 -1.46 3.55 -1.79
CA LEU A 11 -1.46 2.13 -2.06
C LEU A 11 -0.03 1.60 -1.91
N GLY A 12 0.18 0.64 -1.00
CA GLY A 12 1.49 0.08 -0.70
C GLY A 12 1.50 -1.45 -0.80
N MET A 13 2.67 -2.04 -1.06
CA MET A 13 2.81 -3.50 -1.00
C MET A 13 2.74 -3.98 0.46
N SER A 14 1.96 -5.03 0.71
CA SER A 14 1.85 -5.64 2.05
C SER A 14 3.20 -6.08 2.59
N LEU A 15 3.45 -5.82 3.87
CA LEU A 15 4.67 -6.26 4.57
C LEU A 15 4.85 -7.78 4.51
N ALA A 16 3.75 -8.54 4.58
CA ALA A 16 3.77 -10.00 4.50
C ALA A 16 4.17 -10.54 3.11
N HIS A 17 4.08 -9.70 2.08
CA HIS A 17 4.34 -10.07 0.69
C HIS A 17 5.63 -9.44 0.14
N GLY A 18 6.49 -8.86 0.99
CA GLY A 18 7.75 -8.24 0.56
C GLY A 18 7.74 -6.70 0.54
N GLY A 19 6.68 -6.09 1.05
CA GLY A 19 6.63 -4.64 1.28
C GLY A 19 7.57 -4.15 2.39
N HIS A 20 7.55 -2.85 2.65
CA HIS A 20 8.37 -2.21 3.68
C HIS A 20 7.50 -1.43 4.66
N LEU A 21 7.98 -1.19 5.89
CA LEU A 21 7.22 -0.47 6.92
C LEU A 21 6.74 0.91 6.44
N THR A 22 7.55 1.58 5.62
CA THR A 22 7.24 2.91 5.06
C THR A 22 6.15 2.89 3.98
N HIS A 23 5.66 1.72 3.56
CA HIS A 23 4.54 1.57 2.62
C HIS A 23 3.16 1.61 3.31
N GLY A 24 3.09 2.16 4.52
CA GLY A 24 1.82 2.35 5.24
C GLY A 24 1.54 1.31 6.33
N ALA A 25 2.56 0.61 6.85
CA ALA A 25 2.39 -0.21 8.04
C ALA A 25 1.91 0.67 9.22
N SER A 26 0.92 0.20 10.00
CA SER A 26 0.23 1.00 11.03
C SER A 26 1.16 1.65 12.07
N VAL A 27 2.32 1.05 12.31
CA VAL A 27 3.33 1.55 13.26
C VAL A 27 4.23 2.64 12.67
N SER A 28 4.31 2.76 11.34
CA SER A 28 5.17 3.70 10.65
C SER A 28 4.54 5.09 10.50
N PHE A 29 5.36 6.09 10.19
CA PHE A 29 4.90 7.45 9.93
C PHE A 29 3.82 7.49 8.84
N SER A 30 4.04 6.79 7.72
CA SER A 30 3.09 6.77 6.61
C SER A 30 1.79 6.04 6.95
N GLY A 31 1.83 4.98 7.76
CA GLY A 31 0.61 4.29 8.19
C GLY A 31 -0.20 5.04 9.25
N LYS A 32 0.42 5.97 9.99
CA LYS A 32 -0.28 6.83 10.95
C LYS A 32 -0.91 8.06 10.33
N ILE A 33 -0.31 8.59 9.26
CA ILE A 33 -0.68 9.90 8.69
C ILE A 33 -1.54 9.78 7.44
N TYR A 34 -1.38 8.73 6.66
CA TYR A 34 -2.15 8.49 5.43
C TYR A 34 -3.12 7.33 5.62
N LYS A 35 -4.15 7.27 4.78
CA LYS A 35 -5.00 6.08 4.68
C LYS A 35 -4.28 5.05 3.80
N ALA A 36 -3.59 4.10 4.44
CA ALA A 36 -2.86 3.07 3.72
C ALA A 36 -3.74 1.88 3.36
N GLU A 37 -3.83 1.59 2.06
CA GLU A 37 -4.43 0.37 1.51
C GLU A 37 -3.30 -0.52 0.97
N GLN A 38 -3.45 -1.84 1.11
CA GLN A 38 -2.36 -2.77 0.77
C GLN A 38 -2.72 -3.62 -0.46
N TYR A 39 -1.75 -3.84 -1.34
CA TYR A 39 -1.82 -4.82 -2.44
C TYR A 39 -0.85 -5.99 -2.20
N GLY A 40 -1.07 -7.10 -2.91
CA GLY A 40 -0.37 -8.36 -2.68
C GLY A 40 0.22 -9.00 -3.94
N ILE A 41 0.48 -10.29 -3.81
CA ILE A 41 1.05 -11.15 -4.83
C ILE A 41 0.09 -12.29 -5.18
N THR A 42 0.26 -12.88 -6.36
CA THR A 42 -0.36 -14.13 -6.77
C THR A 42 0.29 -15.31 -6.05
N ASP A 43 -0.29 -16.51 -6.20
CA ASP A 43 0.26 -17.74 -5.63
C ASP A 43 1.64 -18.10 -6.20
N GLU A 44 1.96 -17.63 -7.41
CA GLU A 44 3.29 -17.75 -8.02
C GLU A 44 4.33 -16.77 -7.45
N GLY A 45 3.93 -15.91 -6.52
CA GLY A 45 4.79 -14.93 -5.86
C GLY A 45 5.05 -13.65 -6.66
N LEU A 46 4.31 -13.42 -7.74
CA LEU A 46 4.39 -12.22 -8.56
C LEU A 46 3.38 -11.17 -8.08
N ILE A 47 3.63 -9.88 -8.28
CA ILE A 47 2.63 -8.85 -7.97
C ILE A 47 1.34 -9.11 -8.78
N ASP A 48 0.20 -9.14 -8.10
CA ASP A 48 -1.11 -9.24 -8.77
C ASP A 48 -1.50 -7.86 -9.33
N TYR A 49 -1.00 -7.56 -10.53
CA TYR A 49 -1.22 -6.28 -11.20
C TYR A 49 -2.68 -6.03 -11.58
N GLU A 50 -3.47 -7.09 -11.83
CA GLU A 50 -4.89 -6.95 -12.17
C GLU A 50 -5.72 -6.58 -10.94
N ALA A 51 -5.52 -7.27 -9.81
CA ALA A 51 -6.16 -6.91 -8.54
C ALA A 51 -5.72 -5.51 -8.07
N LEU A 52 -4.42 -5.22 -8.15
CA LEU A 52 -3.84 -3.91 -7.88
C LEU A 52 -4.52 -2.80 -8.71
N ARG A 53 -4.63 -2.99 -10.03
CA ARG A 53 -5.28 -2.04 -10.93
C ARG A 53 -6.76 -1.84 -10.59
N LYS A 54 -7.46 -2.91 -10.24
CA LYS A 54 -8.88 -2.84 -9.83
C LYS A 54 -9.03 -2.05 -8.54
N GLN A 55 -8.17 -2.29 -7.55
CA GLN A 55 -8.17 -1.58 -6.28
C GLN A 55 -7.90 -0.08 -6.46
N ALA A 56 -6.94 0.28 -7.32
CA ALA A 56 -6.58 1.67 -7.58
C ALA A 56 -7.66 2.50 -8.30
N LYS A 57 -8.66 1.85 -8.92
CA LYS A 57 -9.76 2.51 -9.66
C LYS A 57 -11.06 2.62 -8.86
N LYS A 58 -11.09 2.11 -7.63
CA LYS A 58 -12.26 2.17 -6.74
C LYS A 58 -12.48 3.59 -6.24
#